data_AF-A0A5C3KN89-F1
#
_entry.id   AF-A0A5C3KN89-F1
#
_cell.length_a   1.000
_cell.length_b   1.000
_cell.length_c   1.000
_cell.angle_alpha   90.00
_cell.angle_beta   90.00
_cell.angle_gamma   90.00
#
_symmetry.space_group_name_H-M   'P 1'
#
loop_
_entity.id
_entity.type
_entity.pdbx_description
1 polymer ?
#
loop_
_entity_poly.entity_id
_entity_poly.type
_entity_poly.pdbx_seq_one_letter_code
_entity_poly.pdbx_strand_id
1 'polypeptide(L)'
;MADTAIIGAGENVADPIRDVAEQVHNLVSFWLGGFMYGIYAILFFGSVYLMTRAGQLQTMRQNTASMVFFTSMFSMFTVSTIYFGINMHRFVQAYALGASPIPSQPIYYFRMFGTWDNFSFPVLANIMVTHADILVIYRCFIVWKRNYYVIIVPILLMLLGISTNIIVMVWLHNPNNIPFETAHPFFAMIYPVNLAQNILTTGLIIFKIWRQHMQSQAIGVIVTSRVNMVTVVRIIVESAVIYTIQQMVLVILYSINHPAQLLLHGTVIPTVGIVFALMAARTQAARSEIHTSRYRNTTSIIASSNPQRNGGIIANVTTTKHVDYNSGSIHMDTLDHSSDRKV
;
A
#
# COMPACT_ATOMS: atom_id res chain seq x y z
N MET A 1 -26.86 -6.65 -28.96
CA MET A 1 -27.61 -6.77 -27.69
C MET A 1 -26.65 -7.04 -26.53
N ALA A 2 -25.55 -6.27 -26.44
CA ALA A 2 -24.49 -6.44 -25.46
C ALA A 2 -24.14 -5.10 -24.75
N ASP A 3 -25.10 -4.17 -24.73
CA ASP A 3 -24.90 -2.79 -24.23
C ASP A 3 -25.47 -2.55 -22.83
N THR A 4 -26.09 -3.54 -22.19
CA THR A 4 -26.92 -3.33 -20.99
C THR A 4 -26.23 -3.59 -19.65
N ALA A 5 -24.90 -3.69 -19.65
CA ALA A 5 -24.20 -4.37 -18.57
C ALA A 5 -23.46 -3.50 -17.54
N ILE A 6 -23.17 -2.26 -17.89
CA ILE A 6 -22.47 -1.35 -17.00
C ILE A 6 -23.42 -0.18 -16.76
N ILE A 7 -24.04 -0.18 -15.57
CA ILE A 7 -24.93 0.84 -15.01
C ILE A 7 -26.41 0.65 -15.39
N GLY A 8 -27.23 0.32 -14.38
CA GLY A 8 -28.64 -0.03 -14.51
C GLY A 8 -29.42 0.84 -15.50
N ALA A 9 -30.02 0.19 -16.50
CA ALA A 9 -30.98 0.80 -17.40
C ALA A 9 -32.07 -0.22 -17.71
N GLY A 10 -33.04 -0.33 -16.81
CA GLY A 10 -34.38 -0.72 -17.21
C GLY A 10 -35.05 0.47 -17.87
N GLU A 11 -34.65 0.80 -19.11
CA GLU A 11 -35.51 1.38 -20.15
C GLU A 11 -34.69 1.59 -21.43
N ASN A 12 -35.26 1.13 -22.53
CA ASN A 12 -34.64 0.96 -23.83
C ASN A 12 -34.58 2.28 -24.62
N VAL A 13 -33.56 3.11 -24.42
CA VAL A 13 -33.02 4.03 -25.44
C VAL A 13 -31.55 4.29 -25.06
N ALA A 14 -30.64 4.34 -26.03
CA ALA A 14 -29.36 5.02 -25.83
C ALA A 14 -29.67 6.49 -25.51
N ASP A 15 -29.91 6.80 -24.24
CA ASP A 15 -30.23 8.15 -23.79
C ASP A 15 -29.00 9.02 -23.98
N PRO A 16 -28.98 9.94 -24.96
CA PRO A 16 -27.80 10.74 -25.24
C PRO A 16 -27.38 11.57 -24.01
N ILE A 17 -28.35 11.88 -23.15
CA ILE A 17 -28.16 12.58 -21.88
C ILE A 17 -27.32 11.76 -20.90
N ARG A 18 -27.54 10.44 -20.82
CA ARG A 18 -26.79 9.53 -19.93
C ARG A 18 -25.37 9.33 -20.44
N ASP A 19 -25.20 9.13 -21.74
CA ASP A 19 -23.87 8.96 -22.35
C ASP A 19 -23.02 10.25 -22.24
N VAL A 20 -23.63 11.42 -22.42
CA VAL A 20 -22.96 12.72 -22.20
C VAL A 20 -22.61 12.91 -20.72
N ALA A 21 -23.50 12.53 -19.80
CA ALA A 21 -23.18 12.57 -18.37
C ALA A 21 -21.99 11.66 -18.05
N GLU A 22 -21.98 10.41 -18.49
CA GLU A 22 -20.86 9.48 -18.29
C GLU A 22 -19.56 10.00 -18.88
N GLN A 23 -19.61 10.65 -20.06
CA GLN A 23 -18.47 11.29 -20.68
C GLN A 23 -17.86 12.38 -19.79
N VAL A 24 -18.70 13.29 -19.26
CA VAL A 24 -18.28 14.34 -18.34
C VAL A 24 -17.69 13.75 -17.05
N HIS A 25 -18.33 12.73 -16.48
CA HIS A 25 -17.82 12.07 -15.27
C HIS A 25 -16.46 11.42 -15.52
N ASN A 26 -16.26 10.73 -16.66
CA ASN A 26 -14.96 10.15 -17.00
C ASN A 26 -13.87 11.21 -17.18
N LEU A 27 -14.19 12.34 -17.81
CA LEU A 27 -13.24 13.44 -17.99
C LEU A 27 -12.83 14.07 -16.65
N VAL A 28 -13.80 14.33 -15.77
CA VAL A 28 -13.50 14.85 -14.43
C VAL A 28 -12.70 13.82 -13.62
N SER A 29 -13.04 12.53 -13.74
CA SER A 29 -12.31 11.42 -13.11
C SER A 29 -10.85 11.38 -13.53
N PHE A 30 -10.55 11.61 -14.82
CA PHE A 30 -9.18 11.66 -15.33
C PHE A 30 -8.36 12.78 -14.68
N TRP A 31 -8.90 13.99 -14.62
CA TRP A 31 -8.21 15.13 -13.99
C TRP A 31 -7.99 14.93 -12.50
N LEU A 32 -9.02 14.43 -11.79
CA LEU A 32 -8.93 14.13 -10.37
C LEU A 32 -7.89 13.02 -10.11
N GLY A 33 -7.90 11.97 -10.93
CA GLY A 33 -6.90 10.90 -10.90
C GLY A 33 -5.47 11.42 -11.16
N GLY A 34 -5.30 12.35 -12.10
CA GLY A 34 -4.02 13.00 -12.38
C GLY A 34 -3.51 13.84 -11.20
N PHE A 35 -4.39 14.60 -10.55
CA PHE A 35 -4.04 15.35 -9.34
C PHE A 35 -3.58 14.41 -8.21
N MET A 36 -4.31 13.33 -7.96
CA MET A 36 -3.94 12.35 -6.94
C MET A 36 -2.64 11.60 -7.31
N TYR A 37 -2.43 11.30 -8.59
CA TYR A 37 -1.15 10.75 -9.06
C TYR A 37 0.02 11.70 -8.80
N GLY A 38 -0.17 13.02 -9.00
CA GLY A 38 0.82 14.04 -8.63
C GLY A 38 1.17 14.02 -7.14
N ILE A 39 0.17 13.94 -6.27
CA ILE A 39 0.38 13.78 -4.81
C ILE A 39 1.15 12.49 -4.53
N TYR A 40 0.77 11.38 -5.17
CA TYR A 40 1.46 10.10 -5.02
C TYR A 40 2.92 10.18 -5.42
N ALA A 41 3.24 10.86 -6.53
CA ALA A 41 4.61 11.05 -6.98
C ALA A 41 5.45 11.83 -5.95
N ILE A 42 4.91 12.92 -5.39
CA ILE A 42 5.60 13.70 -4.34
C ILE A 42 5.89 12.82 -3.10
N LEU A 43 4.90 12.04 -2.65
CA LEU A 43 5.07 11.11 -1.53
C LEU A 43 6.08 10.02 -1.83
N PHE A 44 6.11 9.51 -3.06
CA PHE A 44 7.09 8.51 -3.49
C PHE A 44 8.51 9.07 -3.43
N PHE A 45 8.77 10.22 -4.08
CA PHE A 45 10.09 10.84 -4.06
C PHE A 45 10.52 11.25 -2.64
N GLY A 46 9.59 11.77 -1.82
CA GLY A 46 9.85 12.05 -0.41
C GLY A 46 10.22 10.80 0.39
N SER A 47 9.53 9.68 0.16
CA SER A 47 9.82 8.40 0.81
C SER A 47 11.16 7.82 0.37
N VAL A 48 11.49 7.90 -0.92
CA VAL A 48 12.81 7.50 -1.45
C VAL A 48 13.91 8.36 -0.84
N TYR A 49 13.73 9.69 -0.80
CA TYR A 49 14.70 10.61 -0.21
C TYR A 49 14.99 10.33 1.27
N LEU A 50 13.94 10.04 2.05
CA LEU A 50 14.11 9.66 3.45
C LEU A 50 14.88 8.34 3.58
N MET A 51 14.55 7.34 2.75
CA MET A 51 15.22 6.04 2.76
C MET A 51 16.67 6.11 2.32
N THR A 52 17.04 7.01 1.40
CA THR A 52 18.40 7.10 0.86
C THR A 52 19.39 7.82 1.77
N ARG A 53 18.93 8.43 2.87
CA ARG A 53 19.80 9.11 3.83
C ARG A 53 20.77 8.13 4.51
N ALA A 54 22.05 8.52 4.58
CA ALA A 54 23.23 7.65 4.78
C ALA A 54 23.31 6.75 6.04
N GLY A 55 22.32 6.77 6.94
CA GLY A 55 22.24 5.82 8.07
C GLY A 55 21.18 4.73 7.90
N GLN A 56 20.17 4.95 7.06
CA GLN A 56 19.03 4.04 6.94
C GLN A 56 19.32 2.89 5.98
N LEU A 57 20.06 3.10 4.88
CA LEU A 57 20.40 2.05 3.91
C LEU A 57 21.10 0.83 4.55
N GLN A 58 22.06 1.07 5.46
CA GLN A 58 22.78 -0.01 6.14
C GLN A 58 21.84 -0.83 7.04
N THR A 59 20.93 -0.19 7.76
CA THR A 59 19.90 -0.87 8.56
C THR A 59 18.87 -1.60 7.68
N MET A 60 18.54 -1.07 6.50
CA MET A 60 17.63 -1.73 5.54
C MET A 60 18.23 -3.03 4.98
N ARG A 61 19.52 -3.01 4.62
CA ARG A 61 20.21 -4.18 4.03
C ARG A 61 20.30 -5.36 5.01
N GLN A 62 20.31 -5.09 6.31
CA GLN A 62 20.33 -6.12 7.36
C GLN A 62 18.94 -6.74 7.62
N ASN A 63 17.85 -6.14 7.13
CA ASN A 63 16.49 -6.63 7.38
C ASN A 63 15.72 -6.88 6.07
N THR A 64 15.55 -8.15 5.71
CA THR A 64 14.83 -8.59 4.50
C THR A 64 13.44 -7.95 4.37
N ALA A 65 12.71 -7.75 5.48
CA ALA A 65 11.37 -7.15 5.46
C ALA A 65 11.40 -5.70 4.96
N SER A 66 12.43 -4.93 5.34
CA SER A 66 12.62 -3.55 4.89
C SER A 66 12.92 -3.47 3.40
N MET A 67 13.74 -4.40 2.89
CA MET A 67 14.08 -4.47 1.47
C MET A 67 12.86 -4.78 0.60
N VAL A 68 11.98 -5.68 1.05
CA VAL A 68 10.71 -5.98 0.36
C VAL A 68 9.84 -4.74 0.24
N PHE A 69 9.69 -3.93 1.30
CA PHE A 69 8.90 -2.69 1.18
C PHE A 69 9.52 -1.67 0.23
N PHE A 70 10.84 -1.58 0.18
CA PHE A 70 11.54 -0.69 -0.75
C PHE A 70 11.31 -1.11 -2.19
N THR A 71 11.56 -2.38 -2.52
CA THR A 71 11.39 -2.90 -3.89
C THR A 71 9.93 -2.82 -4.33
N SER A 72 9.00 -3.12 -3.44
CA SER A 72 7.57 -3.00 -3.70
C SER A 72 7.10 -1.56 -3.92
N MET A 73 7.75 -0.57 -3.30
CA MET A 73 7.43 0.84 -3.55
C MET A 73 7.82 1.25 -4.98
N PHE A 74 8.97 0.81 -5.47
CA PHE A 74 9.38 1.03 -6.86
C PHE A 74 8.46 0.31 -7.84
N SER A 75 8.12 -0.96 -7.61
CA SER A 75 7.24 -1.70 -8.51
C SER A 75 5.84 -1.07 -8.59
N MET A 76 5.26 -0.66 -7.46
CA MET A 76 3.96 0.02 -7.43
C MET A 76 3.99 1.37 -8.16
N PHE A 77 5.04 2.16 -7.98
CA PHE A 77 5.18 3.43 -8.68
C PHE A 77 5.29 3.23 -10.20
N THR A 78 6.04 2.23 -10.65
CA THR A 78 6.14 1.89 -12.07
C THR A 78 4.78 1.47 -12.65
N VAL A 79 4.07 0.56 -11.98
CA VAL A 79 2.73 0.12 -12.42
C VAL A 79 1.75 1.29 -12.48
N SER A 80 1.73 2.16 -11.47
CA SER A 80 0.88 3.34 -11.44
C SER A 80 1.21 4.34 -12.55
N THR A 81 2.49 4.50 -12.88
CA THR A 81 2.94 5.39 -13.97
C THR A 81 2.52 4.85 -15.34
N ILE A 82 2.66 3.54 -15.57
CA ILE A 82 2.19 2.89 -16.79
C ILE A 82 0.67 3.01 -16.90
N TYR A 83 -0.07 2.76 -15.80
CA TYR A 83 -1.53 2.90 -15.76
C TYR A 83 -1.96 4.31 -16.15
N PHE A 84 -1.34 5.35 -15.58
CA PHE A 84 -1.66 6.73 -15.91
C PHE A 84 -1.31 7.08 -17.37
N GLY A 85 -0.17 6.58 -17.88
CA GLY A 85 0.24 6.75 -19.28
C GLY A 85 -0.74 6.11 -20.27
N ILE A 86 -1.19 4.88 -20.02
CA ILE A 86 -2.24 4.23 -20.83
C ILE A 86 -3.54 5.00 -20.73
N ASN A 87 -3.93 5.47 -19.54
CA ASN A 87 -5.13 6.27 -19.39
C ASN A 87 -5.05 7.56 -20.24
N MET A 88 -3.94 8.28 -20.18
CA MET A 88 -3.70 9.45 -21.03
C MET A 88 -3.81 9.12 -22.52
N HIS A 89 -3.20 8.01 -22.97
CA HIS A 89 -3.31 7.56 -24.36
C HIS A 89 -4.77 7.32 -24.78
N ARG A 90 -5.54 6.61 -23.95
CA ARG A 90 -6.98 6.34 -24.20
C ARG A 90 -7.78 7.63 -24.34
N PHE A 91 -7.53 8.61 -23.47
CA PHE A 91 -8.22 9.90 -23.54
C PHE A 91 -7.84 10.70 -24.80
N VAL A 92 -6.58 10.68 -25.23
CA VAL A 92 -6.15 11.32 -26.49
C VAL A 92 -6.82 10.66 -27.69
N GLN A 93 -6.87 9.33 -27.73
CA GLN A 93 -7.54 8.60 -28.81
C GLN A 93 -9.05 8.87 -28.87
N ALA A 94 -9.71 8.85 -27.72
CA ALA A 94 -11.15 9.05 -27.62
C ALA A 94 -11.58 10.49 -27.95
N TYR A 95 -10.89 11.51 -27.42
CA TYR A 95 -11.32 12.91 -27.50
C TYR A 95 -10.61 13.73 -28.59
N ALA A 96 -9.31 13.52 -28.81
CA ALA A 96 -8.52 14.35 -29.73
C ALA A 96 -8.45 13.76 -31.14
N LEU A 97 -8.32 12.44 -31.25
CA LEU A 97 -8.19 11.75 -32.54
C LEU A 97 -9.51 11.19 -33.09
N GLY A 98 -10.58 11.22 -32.30
CA GLY A 98 -11.89 10.78 -32.73
C GLY A 98 -11.94 9.31 -33.14
N ALA A 99 -11.11 8.45 -32.53
CA ALA A 99 -11.02 7.02 -32.84
C ALA A 99 -12.30 6.22 -32.44
N SER A 100 -13.34 6.91 -31.97
CA SER A 100 -14.64 6.32 -31.69
C SER A 100 -15.35 5.95 -33.00
N PRO A 101 -16.04 4.79 -33.06
CA PRO A 101 -16.91 4.44 -34.19
C PRO A 101 -18.00 5.48 -34.47
N ILE A 102 -18.35 6.29 -33.47
CA ILE A 102 -19.36 7.36 -33.57
C ILE A 102 -18.66 8.69 -33.22
N PRO A 103 -18.47 9.60 -34.20
CA PRO A 103 -17.72 10.85 -34.02
C PRO A 103 -18.25 11.78 -32.92
N SER A 104 -19.55 11.67 -32.59
CA SER A 104 -20.21 12.49 -31.57
C SER A 104 -20.16 11.88 -30.16
N GLN A 105 -19.67 10.65 -29.99
CA GLN A 105 -19.72 9.92 -28.73
C GLN A 105 -18.41 9.17 -28.43
N PRO A 106 -17.44 9.83 -27.77
CA PRO A 106 -16.17 9.23 -27.34
C PRO A 106 -16.31 8.05 -26.36
N ILE A 107 -17.47 7.92 -25.70
CA ILE A 107 -17.73 6.85 -24.72
C ILE A 107 -17.61 5.45 -25.32
N TYR A 108 -17.97 5.29 -26.60
CA TYR A 108 -17.89 4.00 -27.29
C TYR A 108 -16.46 3.50 -27.46
N TYR A 109 -15.48 4.41 -27.56
CA TYR A 109 -14.08 4.02 -27.58
C TYR A 109 -13.67 3.32 -26.28
N PHE A 110 -14.11 3.83 -25.13
CA PHE A 110 -13.79 3.22 -23.83
C PHE A 110 -14.48 1.87 -23.59
N ARG A 111 -15.60 1.61 -24.29
CA ARG A 111 -16.35 0.35 -24.23
C ARG A 111 -15.77 -0.73 -25.16
N MET A 112 -14.80 -0.38 -26.02
CA MET A 112 -14.17 -1.31 -26.96
C MET A 112 -12.97 -2.04 -26.34
N PHE A 113 -13.23 -3.12 -25.59
CA PHE A 113 -12.18 -3.94 -24.94
C PHE A 113 -11.39 -4.86 -25.89
N GLY A 114 -11.68 -4.82 -27.19
CA GLY A 114 -10.90 -5.53 -28.21
C GLY A 114 -9.54 -4.87 -28.50
N THR A 115 -9.35 -3.61 -28.11
CA THR A 115 -8.07 -2.90 -28.28
C THR A 115 -7.17 -3.11 -27.07
N TRP A 116 -5.85 -3.13 -27.33
CA TRP A 116 -4.83 -3.44 -26.32
C TRP A 116 -4.84 -2.44 -25.16
N ASP A 117 -5.16 -1.18 -25.42
CA ASP A 117 -5.17 -0.08 -24.45
C ASP A 117 -6.35 -0.17 -23.47
N ASN A 118 -7.56 -0.42 -23.98
CA ASN A 118 -8.76 -0.60 -23.17
C ASN A 118 -8.71 -1.87 -22.34
N PHE A 119 -8.11 -2.94 -22.86
CA PHE A 119 -7.90 -4.17 -22.10
C PHE A 119 -6.78 -4.03 -21.04
N SER A 120 -5.71 -3.30 -21.33
CA SER A 120 -4.59 -3.11 -20.40
C SER A 120 -4.97 -2.26 -19.18
N PHE A 121 -5.87 -1.30 -19.34
CA PHE A 121 -6.29 -0.40 -18.26
C PHE A 121 -6.81 -1.14 -17.00
N PRO A 122 -7.86 -1.99 -17.10
CA PRO A 122 -8.36 -2.68 -15.92
C PRO A 122 -7.44 -3.83 -15.47
N VAL A 123 -6.59 -4.38 -16.35
CA VAL A 123 -5.53 -5.34 -15.97
C VAL A 123 -4.50 -4.69 -15.05
N LEU A 124 -4.00 -3.51 -15.39
CA LEU A 124 -3.05 -2.77 -14.55
C LEU A 124 -3.68 -2.35 -13.21
N ALA A 125 -4.97 -1.96 -13.23
CA ALA A 125 -5.70 -1.68 -12.01
C ALA A 125 -5.72 -2.89 -11.06
N ASN A 126 -6.02 -4.08 -11.60
CA ASN A 126 -6.03 -5.33 -10.84
C ASN A 126 -4.66 -5.74 -10.32
N ILE A 127 -3.60 -5.57 -11.12
CA ILE A 127 -2.23 -5.81 -10.69
C ILE A 127 -1.88 -4.91 -9.51
N MET A 128 -2.23 -3.62 -9.57
CA MET A 128 -1.95 -2.67 -8.50
C MET A 128 -2.68 -3.04 -7.20
N VAL A 129 -3.97 -3.36 -7.26
CA VAL A 129 -4.77 -3.75 -6.10
C VAL A 129 -4.26 -5.07 -5.49
N THR A 130 -4.00 -6.07 -6.33
CA THR A 130 -3.46 -7.37 -5.88
C THR A 130 -2.10 -7.21 -5.23
N HIS A 131 -1.23 -6.37 -5.81
CA HIS A 131 0.06 -6.07 -5.23
C HIS A 131 -0.09 -5.37 -3.86
N ALA A 132 -1.09 -4.50 -3.68
CA ALA A 132 -1.39 -3.87 -2.39
C ALA A 132 -1.79 -4.91 -1.34
N ASP A 133 -2.73 -5.80 -1.70
CA ASP A 133 -3.21 -6.86 -0.81
C ASP A 133 -2.08 -7.80 -0.38
N ILE A 134 -1.23 -8.23 -1.31
CA ILE A 134 -0.06 -9.06 -1.00
C ILE A 134 0.82 -8.38 0.05
N LEU A 135 1.05 -7.07 -0.06
CA LEU A 135 1.90 -6.34 0.88
C LEU A 135 1.27 -6.18 2.25
N VAL A 136 -0.04 -5.97 2.32
CA VAL A 136 -0.75 -5.90 3.60
C VAL A 136 -0.77 -7.28 4.28
N ILE A 137 -1.01 -8.36 3.52
CA ILE A 137 -0.92 -9.74 4.03
C ILE A 137 0.49 -10.06 4.51
N TYR A 138 1.52 -9.69 3.74
CA TYR A 138 2.92 -9.88 4.13
C TYR A 138 3.26 -9.13 5.42
N ARG A 139 2.77 -7.90 5.59
CA ARG A 139 2.88 -7.15 6.85
C ARG A 139 2.23 -7.90 8.00
N CYS A 140 1.00 -8.38 7.81
CA CYS A 140 0.30 -9.17 8.80
C CYS A 140 1.11 -10.42 9.18
N PHE A 141 1.65 -11.14 8.19
CA PHE A 141 2.50 -12.31 8.43
C PHE A 141 3.71 -12.01 9.31
N ILE A 142 4.41 -10.91 9.06
CA ILE A 142 5.57 -10.49 9.88
C ILE A 142 5.13 -10.12 11.31
N VAL A 143 4.06 -9.35 11.45
CA VAL A 143 3.55 -8.89 12.77
C VAL A 143 3.10 -10.08 13.64
N TRP A 144 2.60 -11.14 13.02
CA TRP A 144 2.23 -12.39 13.67
C TRP A 144 3.40 -13.38 13.86
N LYS A 145 4.65 -12.94 13.73
CA LYS A 145 5.85 -13.78 13.88
C LYS A 145 5.82 -15.02 12.98
N ARG A 146 5.38 -14.88 11.73
CA ARG A 146 5.32 -15.95 10.72
C ARG A 146 4.30 -17.07 11.02
N ASN A 147 3.23 -16.75 11.77
CA ASN A 147 2.14 -17.71 11.98
C ASN A 147 1.21 -17.78 10.75
N TYR A 148 1.26 -18.90 10.03
CA TYR A 148 0.49 -19.11 8.80
C TYR A 148 -1.02 -19.19 9.02
N TYR A 149 -1.50 -19.65 10.19
CA TYR A 149 -2.94 -19.84 10.43
C TYR A 149 -3.76 -18.55 10.30
N VAL A 150 -3.16 -17.41 10.62
CA VAL A 150 -3.86 -16.11 10.61
C VAL A 150 -3.99 -15.52 9.21
N ILE A 151 -3.07 -15.86 8.31
CA ILE A 151 -3.07 -15.32 6.94
C ILE A 151 -3.91 -16.15 5.96
N ILE A 152 -4.35 -17.35 6.34
CA ILE A 152 -5.18 -18.21 5.49
C ILE A 152 -6.46 -17.47 5.06
N VAL A 153 -7.14 -16.80 5.99
CA VAL A 153 -8.39 -16.10 5.69
C VAL A 153 -8.17 -14.93 4.71
N PRO A 154 -7.23 -13.99 4.94
CA PRO A 154 -6.87 -12.97 3.94
C PRO A 154 -6.46 -13.54 2.57
N ILE A 155 -5.74 -14.66 2.54
CA ILE A 155 -5.32 -15.29 1.28
C ILE A 155 -6.52 -15.84 0.52
N LEU A 156 -7.47 -16.49 1.21
CA LEU A 156 -8.69 -16.99 0.59
C LEU A 156 -9.55 -15.87 0.01
N LEU A 157 -9.69 -14.75 0.74
CA LEU A 157 -10.40 -13.57 0.23
C LEU A 157 -9.68 -12.94 -0.98
N MET A 158 -8.34 -12.88 -0.96
CA MET A 158 -7.56 -12.41 -2.10
C MET A 158 -7.75 -13.31 -3.32
N LEU A 159 -7.73 -14.63 -3.15
CA LEU A 159 -8.00 -15.59 -4.22
C LEU A 159 -9.41 -15.43 -4.78
N LEU A 160 -10.41 -15.23 -3.91
CA LEU A 160 -11.77 -14.91 -4.33
C LEU A 160 -11.80 -13.64 -5.20
N GLY A 161 -11.12 -12.57 -4.77
CA GLY A 161 -11.00 -11.33 -5.54
C GLY A 161 -10.29 -11.50 -6.88
N ILE A 162 -9.25 -12.33 -6.95
CA ILE A 162 -8.57 -12.64 -8.22
C ILE A 162 -9.51 -13.42 -9.14
N SER A 163 -10.23 -14.43 -8.63
CA SER A 163 -11.19 -15.21 -9.41
C SER A 163 -12.33 -14.35 -9.97
N THR A 164 -12.91 -13.45 -9.16
CA THR A 164 -13.97 -12.55 -9.65
C THR A 164 -13.45 -11.62 -10.74
N ASN A 165 -12.25 -11.06 -10.58
CA ASN A 165 -11.63 -10.21 -11.59
C ASN A 165 -11.33 -10.94 -12.90
N ILE A 166 -10.85 -12.19 -12.84
CA ILE A 166 -10.60 -13.00 -14.05
C ILE A 166 -11.90 -13.22 -14.83
N ILE A 167 -12.99 -13.58 -14.15
CA ILE A 167 -14.30 -13.79 -14.80
C ILE A 167 -14.78 -12.52 -15.49
N VAL A 168 -14.64 -11.37 -14.82
CA VAL A 168 -14.97 -10.05 -15.37
C VAL A 168 -14.10 -9.72 -16.58
N MET A 169 -12.79 -9.98 -16.54
CA MET A 169 -11.90 -9.75 -17.69
C MET A 169 -12.26 -10.61 -18.90
N VAL A 170 -12.60 -11.88 -18.68
CA VAL A 170 -13.02 -12.80 -19.75
C VAL A 170 -14.30 -12.29 -20.40
N TRP A 171 -15.26 -11.83 -19.60
CA TRP A 171 -16.50 -11.24 -20.10
C TRP A 171 -16.24 -9.93 -20.86
N LEU A 172 -15.37 -9.05 -20.36
CA LEU A 172 -15.02 -7.79 -21.04
C LEU A 172 -14.36 -8.03 -22.39
N HIS A 173 -13.47 -9.03 -22.49
CA HIS A 173 -12.78 -9.33 -23.75
C HIS A 173 -13.71 -10.02 -24.77
N ASN A 174 -14.58 -10.93 -24.33
CA ASN A 174 -15.53 -11.64 -25.18
C ASN A 174 -16.91 -11.72 -24.53
N PRO A 175 -17.76 -10.70 -24.70
CA PRO A 175 -19.09 -10.66 -24.08
C PRO A 175 -20.03 -11.77 -24.57
N ASN A 176 -19.72 -12.41 -25.71
CA ASN A 176 -20.49 -13.53 -26.26
C ASN A 176 -20.26 -14.87 -25.52
N ASN A 177 -19.19 -14.99 -24.72
CA ASN A 177 -18.82 -16.24 -24.07
C ASN A 177 -19.61 -16.50 -22.78
N ILE A 178 -20.06 -15.45 -22.09
CA ILE A 178 -20.75 -15.55 -20.80
C ILE A 178 -21.97 -14.62 -20.84
N PRO A 179 -23.19 -15.13 -20.57
CA PRO A 179 -24.38 -14.28 -20.47
C PRO A 179 -24.21 -13.20 -19.40
N PHE A 180 -24.72 -12.00 -19.67
CA PHE A 180 -24.61 -10.87 -18.73
C PHE A 180 -25.20 -11.18 -17.35
N GLU A 181 -26.32 -11.89 -17.29
CA GLU A 181 -26.97 -12.32 -16.03
C GLU A 181 -26.02 -13.13 -15.13
N THR A 182 -25.10 -13.89 -15.73
CA THR A 182 -24.10 -14.67 -14.99
C THR A 182 -22.89 -13.82 -14.60
N ALA A 183 -22.52 -12.81 -15.40
CA ALA A 183 -21.39 -11.93 -15.12
C ALA A 183 -21.71 -10.82 -14.11
N HIS A 184 -22.95 -10.32 -14.10
CA HIS A 184 -23.38 -9.17 -13.29
C HIS A 184 -23.12 -9.33 -11.78
N PRO A 185 -23.38 -10.49 -11.13
CA PRO A 185 -23.05 -10.69 -9.73
C PRO A 185 -21.56 -10.54 -9.44
N PHE A 186 -20.68 -10.96 -10.36
CA PHE A 186 -19.23 -10.84 -10.19
C PHE A 186 -18.77 -9.38 -10.21
N PHE A 187 -19.37 -8.53 -11.04
CA PHE A 187 -19.14 -7.08 -11.00
C PHE A 187 -19.54 -6.48 -9.65
N ALA A 188 -20.72 -6.85 -9.14
CA ALA A 188 -21.23 -6.37 -7.86
C ALA A 188 -20.36 -6.82 -6.66
N MET A 189 -19.63 -7.93 -6.80
CA MET A 189 -18.76 -8.45 -5.76
C MET A 189 -17.38 -7.77 -5.69
N ILE A 190 -16.95 -7.03 -6.71
CA ILE A 190 -15.60 -6.43 -6.74
C ILE A 190 -15.38 -5.51 -5.53
N TYR A 191 -16.23 -4.50 -5.34
CA TYR A 191 -16.04 -3.53 -4.26
C TYR A 191 -16.22 -4.14 -2.85
N PRO A 192 -17.27 -4.95 -2.59
CA PRO A 192 -17.44 -5.59 -1.28
C PRO A 192 -16.30 -6.53 -0.89
N VAL A 193 -15.75 -7.32 -1.84
CA VAL A 193 -14.62 -8.22 -1.56
C VAL A 193 -13.37 -7.42 -1.21
N ASN A 194 -13.08 -6.36 -1.97
CA ASN A 194 -11.97 -5.44 -1.66
C ASN A 194 -12.16 -4.77 -0.30
N LEU A 195 -13.36 -4.28 0.01
CA LEU A 195 -13.67 -3.67 1.30
C LEU A 195 -13.47 -4.67 2.45
N ALA A 196 -14.01 -5.88 2.32
CA ALA A 196 -13.88 -6.94 3.32
C ALA A 196 -12.41 -7.32 3.55
N GLN A 197 -11.64 -7.45 2.47
CA GLN A 197 -10.20 -7.74 2.55
C GLN A 197 -9.43 -6.66 3.33
N ASN A 198 -9.70 -5.38 3.06
CA ASN A 198 -9.04 -4.28 3.75
C ASN A 198 -9.43 -4.18 5.22
N ILE A 199 -10.72 -4.34 5.54
CA ILE A 199 -11.20 -4.34 6.93
C ILE A 199 -10.60 -5.51 7.71
N LEU A 200 -10.61 -6.70 7.12
CA LEU A 200 -10.12 -7.91 7.78
C LEU A 200 -8.62 -7.84 8.04
N THR A 201 -7.83 -7.47 7.04
CA THR A 201 -6.37 -7.36 7.20
C THR A 201 -5.98 -6.25 8.17
N THR A 202 -6.64 -5.09 8.11
CA THR A 202 -6.42 -3.99 9.06
C THR A 202 -6.82 -4.40 10.48
N GLY A 203 -7.97 -5.06 10.64
CA GLY A 203 -8.45 -5.56 11.93
C GLY A 203 -7.49 -6.58 12.55
N LEU A 204 -6.95 -7.52 11.76
CA LEU A 204 -5.95 -8.49 12.23
C LEU A 204 -4.66 -7.83 12.72
N ILE A 205 -4.23 -6.75 12.05
CA ILE A 205 -3.05 -5.97 12.48
C ILE A 205 -3.34 -5.27 13.80
N ILE A 206 -4.47 -4.57 13.92
CA ILE A 206 -4.87 -3.86 15.16
C ILE A 206 -4.99 -4.85 16.31
N PHE A 207 -5.71 -5.95 16.11
CA PHE A 207 -5.93 -6.97 17.13
C PHE A 207 -4.62 -7.55 17.65
N LYS A 208 -3.66 -7.82 16.76
CA LYS A 208 -2.37 -8.36 17.16
C LYS A 208 -1.56 -7.38 17.99
N ILE A 209 -1.54 -6.11 17.59
CA ILE A 209 -0.80 -5.08 18.32
C ILE A 209 -1.45 -4.83 19.68
N TRP A 210 -2.78 -4.82 19.76
CA TRP A 210 -3.51 -4.74 21.04
C TRP A 210 -3.18 -5.94 21.94
N ARG A 211 -3.21 -7.17 21.41
CA ARG A 211 -2.84 -8.36 22.19
C ARG A 211 -1.40 -8.29 22.69
N GLN A 212 -0.46 -7.81 21.88
CA GLN A 212 0.92 -7.59 22.32
C GLN A 212 1.00 -6.53 23.42
N HIS A 213 0.26 -5.44 23.29
CA HIS A 213 0.20 -4.39 24.30
C HIS A 213 -0.32 -4.92 25.65
N MET A 214 -1.40 -5.69 25.64
CA MET A 214 -1.96 -6.32 26.85
C MET A 214 -0.99 -7.32 27.50
N GLN A 215 -0.33 -8.16 26.70
CA GLN A 215 0.68 -9.11 27.20
C GLN A 215 1.88 -8.39 27.82
N SER A 216 2.34 -7.29 27.22
CA SER A 216 3.44 -6.49 27.80
C SER A 216 3.03 -5.80 29.11
N GLN A 217 1.77 -5.37 29.26
CA GLN A 217 1.28 -4.80 30.52
C GLN A 217 1.17 -5.86 31.64
N ALA A 218 0.72 -7.07 31.31
CA ALA A 218 0.54 -8.15 32.28
C ALA A 218 1.85 -8.63 32.92
N ILE A 219 2.98 -8.50 32.22
CA ILE A 219 4.31 -8.93 32.72
C ILE A 219 4.97 -7.83 33.58
N GLY A 220 4.29 -6.71 33.85
CA GLY A 220 4.81 -5.64 34.71
C GLY A 220 6.00 -4.88 34.13
N VAL A 221 6.41 -5.20 32.89
CA VAL A 221 7.45 -4.45 32.19
C VAL A 221 6.83 -3.13 31.73
N ILE A 222 6.91 -2.11 32.58
CA ILE A 222 6.76 -0.72 32.19
C ILE A 222 7.97 -0.37 31.33
N VAL A 223 8.05 -0.94 30.13
CA VAL A 223 8.95 -0.42 29.11
C VAL A 223 8.41 0.98 28.83
N THR A 224 9.26 1.99 28.96
CA THR A 224 9.07 3.37 28.50
C THR A 224 8.66 3.47 27.01
N SER A 225 8.57 2.35 26.29
CA SER A 225 8.06 2.15 24.94
C SER A 225 6.52 2.01 24.82
N ARG A 226 5.74 2.38 25.86
CA ARG A 226 4.25 2.43 25.77
C ARG A 226 3.76 3.34 24.64
N VAL A 227 4.50 4.40 24.33
CA VAL A 227 4.13 5.41 23.33
C VAL A 227 4.31 4.89 21.89
N ASN A 228 5.16 3.88 21.66
CA ASN A 228 5.57 3.51 20.30
C ASN A 228 4.56 2.57 19.60
N MET A 229 4.04 1.55 20.29
CA MET A 229 3.07 0.60 19.72
C MET A 229 1.73 1.25 19.36
N VAL A 230 1.21 2.12 20.24
CA VAL A 230 -0.05 2.85 20.01
C VAL A 230 0.09 3.82 18.84
N THR A 231 1.24 4.49 18.73
CA THR A 231 1.55 5.38 17.60
C THR A 231 1.57 4.62 16.28
N VAL A 232 2.18 3.43 16.23
CA VAL A 232 2.18 2.57 15.03
C VAL A 232 0.77 2.12 14.66
N VAL A 233 -0.06 1.71 15.62
CA VAL A 233 -1.48 1.34 15.36
C VAL A 233 -2.24 2.53 14.79
N ARG A 234 -2.14 3.69 15.44
CA ARG A 234 -2.84 4.91 15.01
C ARG A 234 -2.48 5.28 13.58
N ILE A 235 -1.19 5.20 13.24
CA ILE A 235 -0.65 5.45 11.90
C ILE A 235 -1.28 4.51 10.87
N ILE A 236 -1.35 3.21 11.16
CA ILE A 236 -1.88 2.20 10.24
C ILE A 236 -3.37 2.44 10.03
N VAL A 237 -4.11 2.66 11.12
CA VAL A 237 -5.54 2.97 11.09
C VAL A 237 -5.79 4.21 10.26
N GLU A 238 -5.07 5.31 10.50
CA GLU A 238 -5.27 6.58 9.80
C GLU A 238 -5.05 6.43 8.28
N SER A 239 -4.04 5.66 7.86
CA SER A 239 -3.83 5.38 6.43
C SER A 239 -4.87 4.42 5.84
N ALA A 240 -5.30 3.41 6.60
CA ALA A 240 -6.25 2.41 6.13
C ALA A 240 -7.68 2.98 5.99
N VAL A 241 -8.05 3.93 6.87
CA VAL A 241 -9.37 4.58 6.87
C VAL A 241 -9.66 5.30 5.56
N ILE A 242 -8.66 5.94 4.95
CA ILE A 242 -8.84 6.66 3.69
C ILE A 242 -9.31 5.70 2.58
N TYR A 243 -8.64 4.55 2.46
CA TYR A 243 -8.98 3.56 1.44
C TYR A 243 -10.28 2.83 1.74
N THR A 244 -10.53 2.46 3.00
CA THR A 244 -11.78 1.78 3.38
C THR A 244 -13.00 2.68 3.20
N ILE A 245 -12.89 3.99 3.51
CA ILE A 245 -13.96 4.95 3.22
C ILE A 245 -14.22 5.02 1.71
N GLN A 246 -13.18 5.14 0.89
CA GLN A 246 -13.36 5.18 -0.56
C GLN A 246 -14.06 3.92 -1.09
N GLN A 247 -13.64 2.73 -0.62
CA GLN A 247 -14.27 1.47 -1.00
C GLN A 247 -15.71 1.36 -0.51
N MET A 248 -16.01 1.81 0.71
CA MET A 248 -17.37 1.83 1.25
C MET A 248 -18.28 2.75 0.44
N VAL A 249 -17.81 3.94 0.07
CA VAL A 249 -18.56 4.86 -0.79
C VAL A 249 -18.79 4.24 -2.17
N LEU A 250 -17.78 3.56 -2.75
CA LEU A 250 -17.95 2.84 -4.02
C LEU A 250 -19.00 1.72 -3.95
N VAL A 251 -19.05 0.96 -2.86
CA VAL A 251 -20.11 -0.05 -2.64
C VAL A 251 -21.48 0.62 -2.64
N ILE A 252 -21.66 1.71 -1.89
CA ILE A 252 -22.94 2.42 -1.79
C ILE A 252 -23.35 2.97 -3.17
N LEU A 253 -22.44 3.67 -3.86
CA LEU A 253 -22.68 4.27 -5.17
C LEU A 253 -23.04 3.23 -6.23
N TYR A 254 -22.39 2.07 -6.18
CA TYR A 254 -22.72 0.94 -7.04
C TYR A 254 -24.13 0.42 -6.76
N SER A 255 -24.52 0.25 -5.49
CA SER A 255 -25.88 -0.20 -5.12
C SER A 255 -26.99 0.75 -5.57
N ILE A 256 -26.73 2.06 -5.59
CA ILE A 256 -27.68 3.08 -6.07
C ILE A 256 -27.55 3.40 -7.57
N ASN A 257 -26.66 2.71 -8.30
CA ASN A 257 -26.37 2.95 -9.72
C ASN A 257 -26.03 4.42 -10.07
N HIS A 258 -25.34 5.13 -9.18
CA HIS A 258 -25.07 6.57 -9.35
C HIS A 258 -23.83 6.81 -10.24
N PRO A 259 -23.86 7.72 -11.23
CA PRO A 259 -22.76 7.94 -12.18
C PRO A 259 -21.46 8.41 -11.53
N ALA A 260 -21.53 9.02 -10.33
CA ALA A 260 -20.35 9.39 -9.55
C ALA A 260 -19.44 8.21 -9.19
N GLN A 261 -19.88 6.96 -9.35
CA GLN A 261 -19.00 5.80 -9.16
C GLN A 261 -17.77 5.85 -10.09
N LEU A 262 -17.94 6.38 -11.31
CA LEU A 262 -16.86 6.52 -12.29
C LEU A 262 -15.80 7.54 -11.83
N LEU A 263 -16.22 8.58 -11.10
CA LEU A 263 -15.32 9.57 -10.51
C LEU A 263 -14.41 8.92 -9.47
N LEU A 264 -15.00 8.19 -8.52
CA LEU A 264 -14.25 7.57 -7.44
C LEU A 264 -13.46 6.34 -7.91
N HIS A 265 -13.91 5.65 -8.96
CA HIS A 265 -13.20 4.51 -9.51
C HIS A 265 -11.86 4.93 -10.12
N GLY A 266 -11.84 6.02 -10.90
CA GLY A 266 -10.60 6.53 -11.53
C GLY A 266 -9.55 7.01 -10.53
N THR A 267 -9.94 7.30 -9.29
CA THR A 267 -9.01 7.67 -8.23
C THR A 267 -8.53 6.50 -7.36
N VAL A 268 -9.06 5.28 -7.53
CA VAL A 268 -8.69 4.13 -6.70
C VAL A 268 -7.20 3.84 -6.78
N ILE A 269 -6.64 3.78 -7.99
CA ILE A 269 -5.24 3.43 -8.23
C ILE A 269 -4.25 4.40 -7.55
N PRO A 270 -4.36 5.73 -7.75
CA PRO A 270 -3.50 6.66 -7.03
C PRO A 270 -3.75 6.63 -5.51
N THR A 271 -4.99 6.44 -5.03
CA THR A 271 -5.24 6.30 -3.58
C THR A 271 -4.53 5.10 -2.98
N VAL A 272 -4.57 3.93 -3.63
CA VAL A 272 -3.87 2.71 -3.18
C VAL A 272 -2.37 3.00 -3.06
N GLY A 273 -1.79 3.68 -4.05
CA GLY A 273 -0.40 4.14 -4.01
C GLY A 273 -0.11 5.08 -2.83
N ILE A 274 -0.93 6.12 -2.65
CA ILE A 274 -0.80 7.11 -1.56
C ILE A 274 -0.84 6.41 -0.20
N VAL A 275 -1.83 5.56 0.03
CA VAL A 275 -2.02 4.85 1.30
C VAL A 275 -0.82 3.93 1.56
N PHE A 276 -0.34 3.22 0.54
CA PHE A 276 0.85 2.40 0.67
C PHE A 276 2.11 3.23 0.99
N ALA A 277 2.33 4.35 0.30
CA ALA A 277 3.46 5.24 0.53
C ALA A 277 3.43 5.85 1.94
N LEU A 278 2.28 6.36 2.39
CA LEU A 278 2.08 6.86 3.75
C LEU A 278 2.36 5.79 4.79
N MET A 279 1.84 4.58 4.57
CA MET A 279 2.07 3.46 5.46
C MET A 279 3.55 3.06 5.49
N ALA A 280 4.26 3.07 4.36
CA ALA A 280 5.69 2.79 4.28
C ALA A 280 6.52 3.86 5.00
N ALA A 281 6.35 5.14 4.64
CA ALA A 281 7.09 6.27 5.22
C ALA A 281 6.94 6.33 6.75
N ARG A 282 5.70 6.17 7.25
CA ARG A 282 5.43 6.23 8.69
C ARG A 282 5.98 5.02 9.46
N THR A 283 5.96 3.81 8.86
CA THR A 283 6.60 2.63 9.50
C THR A 283 8.11 2.77 9.64
N GLN A 284 8.76 3.48 8.71
CA GLN A 284 10.19 3.75 8.78
C GLN A 284 10.51 4.83 9.81
N ALA A 285 9.73 5.90 9.86
CA ALA A 285 9.84 6.93 10.88
C ALA A 285 9.74 6.33 12.29
N ALA A 286 8.71 5.50 12.55
CA ALA A 286 8.54 4.81 13.84
C ALA A 286 9.75 3.91 14.18
N ARG A 287 10.31 3.19 13.21
CA ARG A 287 11.53 2.38 13.42
C ARG A 287 12.75 3.22 13.75
N SER A 288 12.92 4.37 13.08
CA SER A 288 14.04 5.27 13.33
C SER A 288 14.01 5.81 14.76
N GLU A 289 12.82 6.19 15.25
CA GLU A 289 12.62 6.66 16.61
C GLU A 289 12.94 5.58 17.66
N ILE A 290 12.58 4.31 17.38
CA ILE A 290 12.96 3.16 18.23
C ILE A 290 14.48 3.01 18.31
N HIS A 291 15.18 3.09 17.18
CA HIS A 291 16.63 2.92 17.13
C HIS A 291 17.34 4.03 17.92
N THR A 292 16.94 5.28 17.74
CA THR A 292 17.48 6.44 18.48
C THR A 292 17.18 6.33 19.99
N SER A 293 15.97 5.92 20.36
CA SER A 293 15.59 5.75 21.78
C SER A 293 16.37 4.63 22.46
N ARG A 294 16.60 3.51 21.77
CA ARG A 294 17.39 2.38 22.29
C ARG A 294 18.85 2.77 22.48
N TYR A 295 19.42 3.51 21.54
CA TYR A 295 20.79 4.02 21.67
C TYR A 295 20.92 4.96 22.88
N ARG A 296 20.01 5.93 23.02
CA ARG A 296 20.00 6.89 24.15
C ARG A 296 19.92 6.21 25.51
N ASN A 297 19.07 5.19 25.65
CA ASN A 297 18.93 4.44 26.91
C ASN A 297 20.17 3.59 27.23
N THR A 298 20.81 2.99 26.22
CA THR A 298 22.08 2.26 26.43
C THR A 298 23.18 3.21 26.89
N THR A 299 23.31 4.39 26.28
CA THR A 299 24.31 5.40 26.69
C THR A 299 24.05 5.92 28.10
N SER A 300 22.79 6.14 28.51
CA SER A 300 22.48 6.58 29.88
C SER A 300 22.79 5.50 30.93
N ILE A 301 22.56 4.22 30.61
CA ILE A 301 22.92 3.11 31.52
C ILE A 301 24.44 3.06 31.66
N ILE A 302 25.20 3.13 30.56
CA ILE A 302 26.67 3.13 30.59
C ILE A 302 27.21 4.34 31.36
N ALA A 303 26.62 5.53 31.16
CA ALA A 303 26.99 6.73 31.89
C ALA A 303 26.70 6.64 33.40
N SER A 304 25.59 6.01 33.80
CA SER A 304 25.27 5.75 35.21
C SER A 304 26.14 4.65 35.85
N SER A 305 26.69 3.73 35.04
CA SER A 305 27.56 2.66 35.49
C SER A 305 29.04 3.07 35.61
N ASN A 306 29.38 4.31 35.26
CA ASN A 306 30.72 4.82 35.46
C ASN A 306 30.88 5.20 36.94
N PRO A 307 31.56 4.39 37.78
CA PRO A 307 31.67 4.69 39.18
C PRO A 307 32.68 5.82 39.31
N GLN A 308 32.21 7.03 39.63
CA GLN A 308 33.06 7.96 40.35
C GLN A 308 33.46 7.28 41.66
N ARG A 309 34.64 6.66 41.62
CA ARG A 309 35.64 6.55 42.68
C ARG A 309 35.14 7.07 44.05
N ASN A 310 34.38 6.25 44.76
CA ASN A 310 34.33 6.27 46.22
C ASN A 310 34.01 4.86 46.71
N GLY A 311 34.88 4.34 47.58
CA GLY A 311 34.88 2.95 47.99
C GLY A 311 33.64 2.56 48.78
N GLY A 312 33.12 1.37 48.50
CA GLY A 312 32.12 0.71 49.33
C GLY A 312 31.09 -0.09 48.56
N ILE A 313 31.22 -1.42 48.63
CA ILE A 313 30.19 -2.45 48.40
C ILE A 313 29.84 -2.73 46.93
N ILE A 314 30.36 -3.86 46.44
CA ILE A 314 30.06 -4.46 45.14
C ILE A 314 28.67 -5.13 45.22
N ALA A 315 27.68 -4.57 44.53
CA ALA A 315 26.46 -5.28 44.18
C ALA A 315 26.62 -5.83 42.75
N ASN A 316 26.73 -7.15 42.63
CA ASN A 316 26.81 -7.84 41.34
C ASN A 316 25.47 -7.73 40.58
N VAL A 317 25.38 -6.80 39.62
CA VAL A 317 24.32 -6.82 38.62
C VAL A 317 24.79 -7.66 37.44
N THR A 318 24.40 -8.93 37.42
CA THR A 318 24.60 -9.83 36.29
C THR A 318 23.74 -9.36 35.11
N THR A 319 24.31 -8.49 34.27
CA THR A 319 23.71 -8.18 32.97
C THR A 319 24.11 -9.29 32.00
N THR A 320 23.16 -10.16 31.66
CA THR A 320 23.30 -11.15 30.58
C THR A 320 23.51 -10.41 29.25
N LYS A 321 24.77 -10.28 28.84
CA LYS A 321 25.14 -9.88 27.48
C LYS A 321 24.74 -11.02 26.53
N HIS A 322 23.71 -10.82 25.72
CA HIS A 322 23.61 -11.54 24.46
C HIS A 322 24.73 -11.00 23.56
N VAL A 323 25.80 -11.78 23.45
CA VAL A 323 26.89 -11.57 22.49
C VAL A 323 26.39 -12.05 21.14
N ASP A 324 25.96 -11.12 20.28
CA ASP A 324 25.86 -11.41 18.85
C ASP A 324 27.28 -11.43 18.29
N TYR A 325 27.72 -12.63 17.92
CA TYR A 325 29.00 -12.88 17.26
C TYR A 325 28.90 -12.36 15.82
N ASN A 326 29.48 -11.19 15.53
CA ASN A 326 29.71 -10.79 14.14
C ASN A 326 31.20 -10.62 13.89
N SER A 327 31.75 -11.61 13.19
CA SER A 327 33.09 -11.63 12.64
C SER A 327 33.15 -10.73 11.40
N GLY A 328 34.24 -9.96 11.25
CA GLY A 328 34.69 -9.51 9.94
C GLY A 328 34.95 -8.01 9.79
N SER A 329 36.24 -7.67 9.71
CA SER A 329 36.87 -6.46 9.13
C SER A 329 36.77 -5.14 9.91
N ILE A 330 37.74 -4.93 10.82
CA ILE A 330 38.25 -3.59 11.13
C ILE A 330 39.40 -3.32 10.15
N HIS A 331 39.23 -2.28 9.33
CA HIS A 331 40.30 -1.69 8.53
C HIS A 331 41.30 -1.05 9.49
N MET A 332 42.54 -1.52 9.46
CA MET A 332 43.62 -1.07 10.32
C MET A 332 44.35 0.07 9.62
N ASP A 333 44.00 1.31 9.93
CA ASP A 333 44.79 2.47 9.54
C ASP A 333 45.97 2.59 10.50
N THR A 334 47.16 2.26 9.97
CA THR A 334 48.46 2.51 10.57
C THR A 334 48.70 4.02 10.63
N LEU A 335 48.72 4.60 11.84
CA LEU A 335 49.33 5.89 12.09
C LEU A 335 50.71 5.65 12.70
N ASP A 336 51.70 5.68 11.82
CA ASP A 336 53.10 5.90 12.13
C ASP A 336 53.27 7.39 12.50
N HIS A 337 53.82 7.65 13.69
CA HIS A 337 54.49 8.92 13.95
C HIS A 337 55.64 8.68 14.92
N SER A 338 56.76 8.21 14.37
CA SER A 338 58.06 8.57 14.91
C SER A 338 58.34 10.04 14.54
N SER A 339 58.67 10.85 15.54
CA SER A 339 59.45 12.07 15.32
C SER A 339 60.38 12.27 16.51
N ASP A 340 61.62 11.92 16.21
CA ASP A 340 62.88 12.37 16.76
C ASP A 340 62.88 13.28 17.99
N ARG A 341 63.41 12.69 19.06
CA ARG A 341 64.13 13.40 20.11
C ARG A 341 65.61 13.24 19.80
N LYS A 342 66.34 14.31 19.48
CA LYS A 342 67.77 14.46 19.78
C LYS A 342 68.20 15.91 19.79
N VAL A 343 69.18 16.13 20.68
CA VAL A 343 70.06 17.29 20.89
C VAL A 343 70.49 17.95 19.59
#